data_AF-A0AA35RT02-F1
#
_entry.id   AF-A0AA35RT02-F1
#
_cell.length_a   1.000
_cell.length_b   1.000
_cell.length_c   1.000
_cell.angle_alpha   90.00
_cell.angle_beta   90.00
_cell.angle_gamma   90.00
#
_symmetry.space_group_name_H-M   'P 1'
#
loop_
_entity.id
_entity.type
_entity.pdbx_description
1 polymer ?
#
loop_
_entity_poly.entity_id
_entity_poly.type
_entity_poly.pdbx_seq_one_letter_code
_entity_poly.pdbx_strand_id
1 'polypeptide(L)'
;MFNMKRFSLMFGLLCATSLSTVLGVDLTIDEGGSGAEVVLATVTKIESSGIFCSSDKRVLRRIAFVETRDGADQLLEPNGGVWNVPMEAFSIIQRDPVLAVLRDEINSAFTTELAALGVERWEDLEWRDLTKPLLSGLAARLMISLAVERNGSLPTSSDVRGQALFWKAWYNTSGDVDKFVSDVEQLEKGESCTIKSDVIFVLDSSGSVGRENYREAVNFTFRFVEALDIGPEDNRVGVVIYSSHGHTIFNLNNYTEKGEMLEAIESIPYIDGGTNTADGLCLLLEGFSEENGARLSEGGVFRLAVVMTDGHSNRITSDCNYTSTIEAAEAVHDFSHPILVFAIGVTNGVNDEELKAIASRDDYITYLDNFNEYLFRETSDEQTYELCERATIPVEVGQQVGSLPRGGRVRYELQVPVDGVTVNLCVNIGTVLFYGSFTVPNPNSALYDYIKEVESRGGNTCGDVFIQPQVELSTINRVKRRANDRVSPINATTTANLYISLEGTGDQNMFVLETSVGDNTCPGDSNEEFPVIVITALTITGVIVLLSSATCVIVAICLYKKDQRD
;
A
#
# COMPACT_ATOMS: atom_id res chain seq x y z
N MET A 1 19.95 64.68 -22.03
CA MET A 1 19.36 64.27 -20.74
C MET A 1 18.06 63.55 -21.07
N PHE A 2 18.09 62.22 -21.11
CA PHE A 2 16.97 61.36 -21.53
C PHE A 2 15.96 61.23 -20.40
N ASN A 3 14.66 61.32 -20.70
CA ASN A 3 13.67 60.54 -19.96
C ASN A 3 12.47 60.22 -20.87
N MET A 4 12.47 58.98 -21.37
CA MET A 4 11.31 58.30 -21.95
C MET A 4 10.54 57.62 -20.82
N LYS A 5 9.21 57.76 -20.82
CA LYS A 5 8.19 56.70 -20.65
C LYS A 5 6.93 57.28 -20.00
N ARG A 6 5.83 57.24 -20.74
CA ARG A 6 4.54 56.65 -20.33
C ARG A 6 3.49 56.91 -21.41
N PHE A 7 3.20 55.89 -22.20
CA PHE A 7 1.93 55.76 -22.93
C PHE A 7 1.64 54.27 -23.16
N SER A 8 0.36 53.90 -23.04
CA SER A 8 -0.28 52.60 -23.33
C SER A 8 -0.01 51.47 -22.31
N LEU A 9 -0.95 50.62 -21.92
CA LEU A 9 -2.28 50.30 -22.47
C LEU A 9 -3.11 49.60 -21.36
N MET A 10 -4.40 49.93 -21.28
CA MET A 10 -5.45 49.03 -20.77
C MET A 10 -5.59 47.88 -21.78
N PHE A 11 -5.41 46.61 -21.39
CA PHE A 11 -6.08 45.39 -21.93
C PHE A 11 -5.46 44.12 -21.30
N GLY A 12 -6.30 43.17 -20.86
CA GLY A 12 -5.95 41.83 -20.36
C GLY A 12 -6.16 41.65 -18.85
N LEU A 13 -7.38 41.73 -18.31
CA LEU A 13 -8.34 40.62 -18.13
C LEU A 13 -7.74 39.18 -18.18
N LEU A 14 -7.89 38.50 -17.04
CA LEU A 14 -7.94 37.04 -16.84
C LEU A 14 -6.72 36.21 -17.26
N CYS A 15 -5.74 36.15 -16.36
CA CYS A 15 -5.04 34.89 -16.10
C CYS A 15 -5.06 34.67 -14.58
N ALA A 16 -6.25 34.35 -14.09
CA ALA A 16 -6.47 33.77 -12.78
C ALA A 16 -7.23 32.46 -13.03
N THR A 17 -6.53 31.49 -13.60
CA THR A 17 -7.00 30.10 -13.63
C THR A 17 -6.22 29.36 -12.56
N SER A 18 -6.85 29.33 -11.38
CA SER A 18 -6.85 28.22 -10.45
C SER A 18 -5.50 27.55 -10.18
N LEU A 19 -4.78 28.05 -9.17
CA LEU A 19 -4.40 27.12 -8.10
C LEU A 19 -5.71 26.66 -7.45
N SER A 20 -6.40 25.73 -8.11
CA SER A 20 -7.26 24.82 -7.40
C SER A 20 -6.31 24.04 -6.52
N THR A 21 -6.14 24.49 -5.28
CA THR A 21 -5.98 23.54 -4.19
C THR A 21 -7.16 22.59 -4.36
N VAL A 22 -6.95 21.46 -5.03
CA VAL A 22 -7.87 20.35 -4.92
C VAL A 22 -7.80 20.02 -3.44
N LEU A 23 -8.80 20.49 -2.70
CA LEU A 23 -8.97 20.11 -1.31
C LEU A 23 -9.23 18.61 -1.40
N GLY A 24 -8.27 17.81 -0.92
CA GLY A 24 -8.43 16.38 -0.82
C GLY A 24 -9.76 16.06 -0.13
N VAL A 25 -10.40 14.99 -0.56
CA VAL A 25 -11.58 14.49 0.13
C VAL A 25 -11.11 13.66 1.31
N ASP A 26 -11.67 13.96 2.48
CA ASP A 26 -11.47 13.18 3.69
C ASP A 26 -12.83 12.96 4.36
N LEU A 27 -13.56 11.93 3.94
CA LEU A 27 -14.85 11.57 4.53
C LEU A 27 -14.71 11.06 5.97
N THR A 28 -13.49 10.84 6.47
CA THR A 28 -13.27 10.41 7.87
C THR A 28 -13.52 11.55 8.86
N ILE A 29 -13.42 12.81 8.41
CA ILE A 29 -13.69 14.00 9.22
C ILE A 29 -15.05 14.64 8.92
N ASP A 30 -15.76 14.15 7.91
CA ASP A 30 -17.09 14.63 7.55
C ASP A 30 -18.17 14.06 8.47
N GLU A 31 -19.09 14.93 8.89
CA GLU A 31 -20.23 14.53 9.71
C GLU A 31 -21.15 13.57 8.96
N GLY A 32 -21.42 12.40 9.54
CA GLY A 32 -22.26 11.37 8.91
C GLY A 32 -21.54 10.52 7.86
N GLY A 33 -20.21 10.66 7.72
CA GLY A 33 -19.40 9.74 6.94
C GLY A 33 -19.69 8.29 7.34
N SER A 34 -20.01 7.45 6.35
CA SER A 34 -20.43 6.06 6.57
C SER A 34 -20.09 5.21 5.33
N GLY A 35 -20.11 3.90 5.51
CA GLY A 35 -19.72 2.89 4.53
C GLY A 35 -18.35 2.28 4.83
N ALA A 36 -18.12 1.09 4.28
CA ALA A 36 -16.92 0.30 4.50
C ALA A 36 -15.63 1.08 4.19
N GLU A 37 -15.59 1.85 3.09
CA GLU A 37 -14.41 2.64 2.70
C GLU A 37 -14.08 3.74 3.71
N VAL A 38 -15.09 4.37 4.33
CA VAL A 38 -14.89 5.39 5.36
C VAL A 38 -14.34 4.74 6.64
N VAL A 39 -14.86 3.57 7.00
CA VAL A 39 -14.37 2.77 8.13
C VAL A 39 -12.93 2.34 7.91
N LEU A 40 -12.63 1.75 6.76
CA LEU A 40 -11.28 1.28 6.41
C LEU A 40 -10.28 2.44 6.36
N ALA A 41 -10.64 3.58 5.77
CA ALA A 41 -9.82 4.78 5.76
C ALA A 41 -9.54 5.29 7.20
N THR A 42 -10.57 5.29 8.06
CA THR A 42 -10.44 5.69 9.47
C THR A 42 -9.53 4.74 10.26
N VAL A 43 -9.74 3.42 10.13
CA VAL A 43 -8.93 2.39 10.79
C VAL A 43 -7.47 2.51 10.33
N THR A 44 -7.25 2.60 9.02
CA THR A 44 -5.91 2.75 8.43
C THR A 44 -5.20 3.98 8.98
N LYS A 45 -5.89 5.13 9.02
CA LYS A 45 -5.35 6.39 9.56
C LYS A 45 -4.96 6.27 11.04
N ILE A 46 -5.77 5.57 11.84
CA ILE A 46 -5.46 5.31 13.26
C ILE A 46 -4.26 4.37 13.39
N GLU A 47 -4.20 3.28 12.63
CA GLU A 47 -3.10 2.31 12.67
C GLU A 47 -1.79 2.92 12.18
N SER A 48 -1.82 3.70 11.09
CA SER A 48 -0.62 4.35 10.53
C SER A 48 -0.05 5.46 11.41
N SER A 49 -0.82 5.94 12.40
CA SER A 49 -0.35 6.97 13.34
C SER A 49 0.76 6.48 14.28
N GLY A 50 0.87 5.17 14.49
CA GLY A 50 1.85 4.57 15.41
C GLY A 50 1.58 4.84 16.91
N ILE A 51 0.50 5.53 17.26
CA ILE A 51 0.10 5.84 18.66
C ILE A 51 -0.18 4.55 19.43
N PHE A 52 -0.87 3.62 18.78
CA PHE A 52 -1.30 2.37 19.39
C PHE A 52 -0.30 1.27 19.08
N CYS A 53 0.70 1.10 19.93
CA CYS A 53 1.80 0.13 19.75
C CYS A 53 1.37 -1.34 19.62
N SER A 54 0.11 -1.66 19.90
CA SER A 54 -0.45 -3.00 19.70
C SER A 54 -1.35 -3.02 18.48
N SER A 55 -1.16 -4.03 17.63
CA SER A 55 -2.10 -4.42 16.56
C SER A 55 -3.53 -4.35 17.10
N ASP A 56 -4.41 -3.69 16.35
CA ASP A 56 -5.83 -3.61 16.69
C ASP A 56 -6.53 -4.97 16.50
N LYS A 57 -5.86 -5.96 15.89
CA LYS A 57 -6.38 -7.32 15.67
C LYS A 57 -7.73 -7.32 14.96
N ARG A 58 -7.94 -6.34 14.07
CA ARG A 58 -9.18 -6.07 13.31
C ARG A 58 -10.41 -5.73 14.17
N VAL A 59 -10.25 -5.48 15.47
CA VAL A 59 -11.37 -5.26 16.40
C VAL A 59 -12.15 -4.01 16.03
N LEU A 60 -11.46 -2.92 15.69
CA LEU A 60 -12.07 -1.65 15.32
C LEU A 60 -12.91 -1.82 14.04
N ARG A 61 -12.38 -2.45 12.99
CA ARG A 61 -13.13 -2.78 11.76
C ARG A 61 -14.38 -3.61 12.06
N ARG A 62 -14.27 -4.64 12.91
CA ARG A 62 -15.38 -5.54 13.28
C ARG A 62 -16.44 -4.81 14.11
N ILE A 63 -16.04 -4.00 15.09
CA ILE A 63 -16.98 -3.23 15.92
C ILE A 63 -17.80 -2.25 15.08
N ALA A 64 -17.18 -1.52 14.14
CA ALA A 64 -17.92 -0.61 13.24
C ALA A 64 -19.07 -1.33 12.51
N PHE A 65 -18.80 -2.54 12.01
CA PHE A 65 -19.81 -3.32 11.30
C PHE A 65 -20.87 -3.90 12.24
N VAL A 66 -20.47 -4.44 13.39
CA VAL A 66 -21.40 -5.06 14.36
C VAL A 66 -22.33 -4.04 15.00
N GLU A 67 -21.80 -2.85 15.31
CA GLU A 67 -22.54 -1.79 15.99
C GLU A 67 -23.50 -1.07 15.05
N THR A 68 -23.05 -0.71 13.84
CA THR A 68 -23.82 0.19 12.97
C THR A 68 -23.83 -0.20 11.49
N ARG A 69 -23.30 -1.36 11.11
CA ARG A 69 -23.09 -1.75 9.70
C ARG A 69 -22.33 -0.66 8.94
N ASP A 70 -21.18 -0.26 9.49
CA ASP A 70 -20.35 0.81 8.95
C ASP A 70 -21.06 2.17 8.88
N GLY A 71 -21.99 2.42 9.80
CA GLY A 71 -22.80 3.64 9.87
C GLY A 71 -24.14 3.57 9.14
N ALA A 72 -24.45 2.50 8.41
CA ALA A 72 -25.71 2.35 7.68
C ALA A 72 -26.96 2.25 8.58
N ASP A 73 -26.81 1.70 9.79
CA ASP A 73 -27.91 1.51 10.75
C ASP A 73 -28.14 2.74 11.66
N GLN A 74 -27.45 3.87 11.42
CA GLN A 74 -27.67 5.10 12.20
C GLN A 74 -29.05 5.71 11.92
N LEU A 75 -30.02 5.40 12.77
CA LEU A 75 -31.34 6.02 12.77
C LEU A 75 -31.30 7.39 13.47
N LEU A 76 -31.42 8.49 12.71
CA LEU A 76 -31.92 9.85 13.03
C LEU A 76 -31.49 10.59 14.33
N GLU A 77 -30.74 9.97 15.26
CA GLU A 77 -30.25 10.55 16.52
C GLU A 77 -28.75 10.22 16.68
N PRO A 78 -27.91 11.14 17.21
CA PRO A 78 -26.49 10.89 17.38
C PRO A 78 -26.27 9.78 18.41
N ASN A 79 -25.62 8.68 18.00
CA ASN A 79 -25.36 7.50 18.84
C ASN A 79 -23.85 7.28 19.12
N GLY A 80 -23.01 8.31 19.03
CA GLY A 80 -21.56 8.14 19.19
C GLY A 80 -20.84 7.68 17.90
N GLY A 81 -21.48 7.87 16.75
CA GLY A 81 -20.90 7.67 15.41
C GLY A 81 -20.92 6.24 14.91
N VAL A 82 -20.03 5.95 13.96
CA VAL A 82 -19.92 4.65 13.29
C VAL A 82 -19.58 3.53 14.27
N TRP A 83 -18.83 3.84 15.32
CA TRP A 83 -18.50 2.86 16.36
C TRP A 83 -19.50 2.81 17.53
N ASN A 84 -20.58 3.60 17.49
CA ASN A 84 -21.62 3.62 18.53
C ASN A 84 -21.07 3.79 19.96
N VAL A 85 -20.11 4.70 20.15
CA VAL A 85 -19.46 4.92 21.45
C VAL A 85 -20.46 5.52 22.45
N PRO A 86 -20.78 4.86 23.58
CA PRO A 86 -21.75 5.39 24.54
C PRO A 86 -21.28 6.69 25.21
N MET A 87 -22.21 7.59 25.54
CA MET A 87 -21.91 8.88 26.17
C MET A 87 -21.19 8.72 27.51
N GLU A 88 -21.60 7.75 28.32
CA GLU A 88 -20.97 7.43 29.59
C GLU A 88 -19.52 6.98 29.37
N ALA A 89 -19.28 6.12 28.38
CA ALA A 89 -17.95 5.62 28.06
C ALA A 89 -17.02 6.73 27.55
N PHE A 90 -17.54 7.61 26.68
CA PHE A 90 -16.81 8.79 26.21
C PHE A 90 -16.36 9.68 27.38
N SER A 91 -17.25 9.90 28.36
CA SER A 91 -16.93 10.69 29.55
C SER A 91 -15.80 10.10 30.40
N ILE A 92 -15.65 8.77 30.39
CA ILE A 92 -14.56 8.06 31.08
C ILE A 92 -13.25 8.24 30.31
N ILE A 93 -13.21 7.92 29.01
CA ILE A 93 -11.96 8.00 28.24
C ILE A 93 -11.42 9.42 28.11
N GLN A 94 -12.28 10.43 28.22
CA GLN A 94 -11.91 11.84 28.29
C GLN A 94 -11.05 12.19 29.51
N ARG A 95 -11.23 11.50 30.64
CA ARG A 95 -10.65 11.90 31.93
C ARG A 95 -9.77 10.85 32.58
N ASP A 96 -9.78 9.62 32.05
CA ASP A 96 -9.05 8.52 32.66
C ASP A 96 -7.54 8.80 32.65
N PRO A 97 -6.86 8.73 33.82
CA PRO A 97 -5.43 9.02 33.89
C PRO A 97 -4.58 7.99 33.14
N VAL A 98 -5.07 6.75 32.98
CA VAL A 98 -4.35 5.69 32.23
C VAL A 98 -4.16 6.10 30.76
N LEU A 99 -5.11 6.82 30.19
CA LEU A 99 -5.11 7.22 28.78
C LEU A 99 -4.42 8.58 28.53
N ALA A 100 -3.81 9.21 29.54
CA ALA A 100 -3.25 10.55 29.38
C ALA A 100 -2.19 10.63 28.27
N VAL A 101 -1.27 9.66 28.24
CA VAL A 101 -0.21 9.59 27.21
C VAL A 101 -0.82 9.41 25.82
N LEU A 102 -1.78 8.49 25.66
CA LEU A 102 -2.44 8.26 24.37
C LEU A 102 -3.21 9.50 23.89
N ARG A 103 -3.85 10.26 24.77
CA ARG A 103 -4.51 11.53 24.39
C ARG A 103 -3.50 12.59 23.93
N ASP A 104 -2.36 12.70 24.61
CA ASP A 104 -1.28 13.61 24.20
C ASP A 104 -0.69 13.20 22.83
N GLU A 105 -0.52 11.90 22.59
CA GLU A 105 -0.08 11.36 21.29
C GLU A 105 -1.12 11.59 20.19
N ILE A 106 -2.43 11.44 20.47
CA ILE A 106 -3.52 11.79 19.55
C ILE A 106 -3.46 13.27 19.19
N ASN A 107 -3.30 14.16 20.18
CA ASN A 107 -3.19 15.60 19.95
C ASN A 107 -2.01 15.95 19.03
N SER A 108 -0.89 15.22 19.17
CA SER A 108 0.31 15.41 18.35
C SER A 108 0.19 14.80 16.94
N ALA A 109 -0.44 13.64 16.80
CA ALA A 109 -0.52 12.92 15.53
C ALA A 109 -1.63 13.44 14.62
N PHE A 110 -2.76 13.88 15.19
CA PHE A 110 -3.95 14.32 14.47
C PHE A 110 -4.17 15.83 14.56
N THR A 111 -3.11 16.62 14.71
CA THR A 111 -3.22 18.08 14.87
C THR A 111 -3.95 18.72 13.68
N THR A 112 -3.67 18.27 12.45
CA THR A 112 -4.29 18.83 11.23
C THR A 112 -5.77 18.48 11.16
N GLU A 113 -6.13 17.23 11.43
CA GLU A 113 -7.52 16.77 11.43
C GLU A 113 -8.32 17.43 12.55
N LEU A 114 -7.79 17.50 13.77
CA LEU A 114 -8.46 18.19 14.88
C LEU A 114 -8.68 19.67 14.55
N ALA A 115 -7.68 20.35 13.99
CA ALA A 115 -7.81 21.74 13.56
C ALA A 115 -8.86 21.92 12.44
N ALA A 116 -8.93 20.99 11.48
CA ALA A 116 -9.96 20.98 10.43
C ALA A 116 -11.37 20.82 11.01
N LEU A 117 -11.49 20.15 12.15
CA LEU A 117 -12.74 19.99 12.91
C LEU A 117 -13.05 21.16 13.85
N GLY A 118 -12.17 22.17 13.93
CA GLY A 118 -12.32 23.31 14.85
C GLY A 118 -12.03 22.96 16.31
N VAL A 119 -11.25 21.89 16.54
CA VAL A 119 -10.91 21.35 17.85
C VAL A 119 -9.41 21.56 18.09
N GLU A 120 -9.04 22.20 19.20
CA GLU A 120 -7.61 22.39 19.52
C GLU A 120 -6.99 21.12 20.10
N ARG A 121 -7.73 20.42 20.97
CA ARG A 121 -7.29 19.19 21.62
C ARG A 121 -8.44 18.22 21.82
N TRP A 122 -8.10 16.94 21.94
CA TRP A 122 -8.99 15.84 22.29
C TRP A 122 -9.89 16.19 23.49
N GLU A 123 -9.32 16.82 24.53
CA GLU A 123 -10.03 17.20 25.75
C GLU A 123 -11.18 18.17 25.55
N ASP A 124 -11.20 18.88 24.42
CA ASP A 124 -12.20 19.90 24.10
C ASP A 124 -13.41 19.31 23.37
N LEU A 125 -13.37 18.01 23.01
CA LEU A 125 -14.44 17.31 22.29
C LEU A 125 -15.69 17.07 23.15
N GLU A 126 -16.86 17.28 22.55
CA GLU A 126 -18.14 16.84 23.09
C GLU A 126 -18.54 15.48 22.51
N TRP A 127 -19.39 14.74 23.22
CA TRP A 127 -19.85 13.43 22.74
C TRP A 127 -20.55 13.49 21.36
N ARG A 128 -21.17 14.62 21.05
CA ARG A 128 -21.84 14.82 19.75
C ARG A 128 -20.85 14.95 18.60
N ASP A 129 -19.60 15.29 18.86
CA ASP A 129 -18.56 15.35 17.82
C ASP A 129 -18.20 13.99 17.25
N LEU A 130 -18.54 12.91 17.97
CA LEU A 130 -18.35 11.54 17.52
C LEU A 130 -19.24 11.18 16.31
N THR A 131 -20.10 12.07 15.79
CA THR A 131 -20.75 11.88 14.47
C THR A 131 -19.75 11.83 13.32
N LYS A 132 -18.49 12.22 13.57
CA LYS A 132 -17.38 12.19 12.62
C LYS A 132 -16.61 10.88 12.78
N PRO A 133 -16.42 10.09 11.72
CA PRO A 133 -15.81 8.75 11.79
C PRO A 133 -14.47 8.69 12.51
N LEU A 134 -13.54 9.61 12.23
CA LEU A 134 -12.22 9.65 12.85
C LEU A 134 -12.30 9.80 14.36
N LEU A 135 -13.15 10.71 14.85
CA LEU A 135 -13.32 10.92 16.28
C LEU A 135 -14.02 9.74 16.95
N SER A 136 -15.04 9.17 16.30
CA SER A 136 -15.72 7.94 16.74
C SER A 136 -14.73 6.77 16.85
N GLY A 137 -13.90 6.57 15.84
CA GLY A 137 -12.87 5.52 15.78
C GLY A 137 -11.78 5.70 16.83
N LEU A 138 -11.27 6.92 17.02
CA LEU A 138 -10.29 7.23 18.09
C LEU A 138 -10.89 6.99 19.47
N ALA A 139 -12.15 7.39 19.69
CA ALA A 139 -12.84 7.17 20.95
C ALA A 139 -13.02 5.67 21.22
N ALA A 140 -13.42 4.91 20.20
CA ALA A 140 -13.52 3.45 20.27
C ALA A 140 -12.16 2.80 20.56
N ARG A 141 -11.09 3.23 19.90
CA ARG A 141 -9.74 2.70 20.12
C ARG A 141 -9.23 3.00 21.53
N LEU A 142 -9.50 4.19 22.07
CA LEU A 142 -9.20 4.53 23.47
C LEU A 142 -9.99 3.66 24.46
N MET A 143 -11.25 3.35 24.19
CA MET A 143 -12.02 2.39 25.01
C MET A 143 -11.38 1.00 25.00
N ILE A 144 -10.99 0.51 23.83
CA ILE A 144 -10.30 -0.78 23.68
C ILE A 144 -8.98 -0.75 24.46
N SER A 145 -8.16 0.30 24.31
CA SER A 145 -6.90 0.45 25.03
C SER A 145 -7.11 0.46 26.55
N LEU A 146 -8.11 1.18 27.05
CA LEU A 146 -8.41 1.21 28.49
C LEU A 146 -8.82 -0.17 29.02
N ALA A 147 -9.58 -0.93 28.24
CA ALA A 147 -10.01 -2.28 28.61
C ALA A 147 -8.82 -3.26 28.66
N VAL A 148 -7.90 -3.15 27.70
CA VAL A 148 -6.65 -3.92 27.66
C VAL A 148 -5.77 -3.60 28.88
N GLU A 149 -5.49 -2.32 29.12
CA GLU A 149 -4.68 -1.86 30.27
C GLU A 149 -5.21 -2.36 31.63
N ARG A 150 -6.54 -2.54 31.76
CA ARG A 150 -7.16 -2.96 33.02
C ARG A 150 -7.28 -4.46 33.20
N ASN A 151 -7.48 -5.21 32.11
CA ASN A 151 -7.98 -6.58 32.21
C ASN A 151 -7.18 -7.62 31.41
N GLY A 152 -6.10 -7.22 30.72
CA GLY A 152 -5.21 -8.14 30.02
C GLY A 152 -5.13 -7.86 28.52
N SER A 153 -4.92 -8.90 27.73
CA SER A 153 -4.68 -8.77 26.29
C SER A 153 -5.97 -8.71 25.46
N LEU A 154 -5.89 -8.07 24.29
CA LEU A 154 -6.92 -8.11 23.26
C LEU A 154 -6.90 -9.50 22.57
N PRO A 155 -8.04 -10.21 22.46
CA PRO A 155 -8.09 -11.49 21.74
C PRO A 155 -7.70 -11.34 20.26
N THR A 156 -7.06 -12.36 19.69
CA THR A 156 -6.62 -12.36 18.28
C THR A 156 -7.75 -12.18 17.29
N SER A 157 -7.38 -11.71 16.09
CA SER A 157 -8.24 -11.73 14.91
C SER A 157 -8.85 -13.11 14.68
N SER A 158 -8.07 -14.18 14.85
CA SER A 158 -8.53 -15.56 14.75
C SER A 158 -9.55 -16.00 15.81
N ASP A 159 -9.61 -15.35 16.98
CA ASP A 159 -10.54 -15.66 18.07
C ASP A 159 -11.76 -14.73 18.06
N VAL A 160 -12.59 -14.85 17.02
CA VAL A 160 -13.81 -14.04 16.85
C VAL A 160 -14.73 -14.13 18.07
N ARG A 161 -14.86 -15.31 18.69
CA ARG A 161 -15.71 -15.49 19.88
C ARG A 161 -15.09 -14.83 21.12
N GLY A 162 -13.77 -14.91 21.29
CA GLY A 162 -13.06 -14.17 22.33
C GLY A 162 -13.22 -12.66 22.16
N GLN A 163 -13.10 -12.15 20.93
CA GLN A 163 -13.37 -10.74 20.64
C GLN A 163 -14.83 -10.35 20.93
N ALA A 164 -15.80 -11.21 20.60
CA ALA A 164 -17.20 -10.99 20.94
C ALA A 164 -17.44 -10.93 22.45
N LEU A 165 -16.77 -11.78 23.22
CA LEU A 165 -16.81 -11.75 24.69
C LEU A 165 -16.15 -10.50 25.26
N PHE A 166 -15.01 -10.08 24.71
CA PHE A 166 -14.32 -8.85 25.07
C PHE A 166 -15.19 -7.62 24.78
N TRP A 167 -15.73 -7.54 23.56
CA TRP A 167 -16.66 -6.49 23.14
C TRP A 167 -17.87 -6.42 24.07
N LYS A 168 -18.49 -7.55 24.39
CA LYS A 168 -19.61 -7.58 25.34
C LYS A 168 -19.16 -7.11 26.74
N ALA A 169 -18.01 -7.54 27.22
CA ALA A 169 -17.57 -7.21 28.57
C ALA A 169 -17.22 -5.72 28.73
N TRP A 170 -16.62 -5.11 27.70
CA TRP A 170 -15.92 -3.82 27.84
C TRP A 170 -16.40 -2.72 26.91
N TYR A 171 -17.18 -3.05 25.88
CA TYR A 171 -17.63 -2.10 24.86
C TYR A 171 -19.16 -1.95 24.87
N ASN A 172 -19.89 -3.06 24.66
CA ASN A 172 -21.35 -3.08 24.60
C ASN A 172 -21.92 -4.17 25.53
N THR A 173 -22.14 -3.81 26.80
CA THR A 173 -22.59 -4.77 27.85
C THR A 173 -23.94 -5.41 27.59
N SER A 174 -24.82 -4.73 26.86
CA SER A 174 -26.10 -5.25 26.38
C SER A 174 -25.99 -6.11 25.12
N GLY A 175 -24.83 -6.15 24.48
CA GLY A 175 -24.58 -6.83 23.21
C GLY A 175 -24.77 -8.36 23.26
N ASP A 176 -25.12 -8.94 22.12
CA ASP A 176 -25.27 -10.40 21.96
C ASP A 176 -24.02 -10.98 21.29
N VAL A 177 -23.37 -11.94 21.99
CA VAL A 177 -22.13 -12.59 21.53
C VAL A 177 -22.35 -13.36 20.24
N ASP A 178 -23.46 -14.07 20.11
CA ASP A 178 -23.72 -14.90 18.94
C ASP A 178 -24.13 -14.02 17.74
N LYS A 179 -24.80 -12.88 17.99
CA LYS A 179 -25.00 -11.84 16.94
C LYS A 179 -23.67 -11.28 16.46
N PHE A 180 -22.76 -10.90 17.37
CA PHE A 180 -21.44 -10.39 17.00
C PHE A 180 -20.71 -11.38 16.09
N VAL A 181 -20.66 -12.66 16.50
CA VAL A 181 -19.99 -13.72 15.72
C VAL A 181 -20.64 -13.84 14.34
N SER A 182 -21.98 -13.91 14.26
CA SER A 182 -22.69 -14.01 12.98
C SER A 182 -22.47 -12.80 12.06
N ASP A 183 -22.35 -11.59 12.62
CA ASP A 183 -22.12 -10.37 11.87
C ASP A 183 -20.69 -10.30 11.35
N VAL A 184 -19.71 -10.71 12.16
CA VAL A 184 -18.31 -10.81 11.72
C VAL A 184 -18.14 -11.88 10.65
N GLU A 185 -18.77 -13.04 10.80
CA GLU A 185 -18.78 -14.08 9.75
C GLU A 185 -19.37 -13.56 8.44
N GLN A 186 -20.42 -12.73 8.50
CA GLN A 186 -20.98 -12.10 7.30
C GLN A 186 -20.01 -11.10 6.66
N LEU A 187 -19.35 -10.28 7.48
CA LEU A 187 -18.35 -9.32 7.04
C LEU A 187 -17.21 -10.04 6.30
N GLU A 188 -16.66 -11.07 6.93
CA GLU A 188 -15.47 -11.78 6.46
C GLU A 188 -15.77 -12.71 5.28
N LYS A 189 -17.00 -13.20 5.16
CA LYS A 189 -17.43 -13.97 3.99
C LYS A 189 -17.55 -13.10 2.73
N GLY A 190 -17.67 -11.78 2.87
CA GLY A 190 -17.73 -10.81 1.78
C GLY A 190 -16.41 -10.10 1.46
N GLU A 191 -15.47 -10.10 2.40
CA GLU A 191 -14.09 -9.59 2.22
C GLU A 191 -13.19 -10.70 1.67
N SER A 192 -13.43 -11.15 0.43
CA SER A 192 -12.41 -11.96 -0.25
C SER A 192 -11.25 -11.06 -0.66
N CYS A 193 -10.03 -11.56 -0.51
CA CYS A 193 -8.83 -10.83 -0.91
C CYS A 193 -8.82 -10.68 -2.45
N THR A 194 -9.39 -9.57 -2.96
CA THR A 194 -9.61 -9.35 -4.40
C THR A 194 -8.35 -8.92 -5.16
N ILE A 195 -7.25 -8.73 -4.44
CA ILE A 195 -5.95 -8.51 -5.06
C ILE A 195 -5.49 -9.79 -5.76
N LYS A 196 -4.76 -9.61 -6.85
CA LYS A 196 -4.13 -10.71 -7.56
C LYS A 196 -2.69 -10.79 -7.13
N SER A 197 -2.26 -11.97 -6.69
CA SER A 197 -0.87 -12.18 -6.29
C SER A 197 -0.31 -13.52 -6.75
N ASP A 198 0.99 -13.53 -6.99
CA ASP A 198 1.81 -14.71 -7.08
C ASP A 198 2.62 -14.79 -5.80
N VAL A 199 2.33 -15.80 -4.97
CA VAL A 199 2.92 -15.97 -3.65
C VAL A 199 3.87 -17.16 -3.66
N ILE A 200 5.11 -16.99 -3.21
CA ILE A 200 6.04 -18.11 -3.00
C ILE A 200 6.43 -18.18 -1.53
N PHE A 201 6.16 -19.34 -0.91
CA PHE A 201 6.64 -19.63 0.43
C PHE A 201 8.04 -20.23 0.37
N VAL A 202 8.94 -19.76 1.22
CA VAL A 202 10.29 -20.29 1.39
C VAL A 202 10.43 -20.77 2.84
N LEU A 203 10.31 -22.08 3.04
CA LEU A 203 10.19 -22.67 4.38
C LEU A 203 11.49 -23.36 4.81
N ASP A 204 11.98 -22.98 5.99
CA ASP A 204 13.08 -23.69 6.64
C ASP A 204 12.64 -25.09 7.11
N SER A 205 13.25 -26.12 6.54
CA SER A 205 13.07 -27.53 6.90
C SER A 205 14.35 -28.13 7.52
N SER A 206 15.23 -27.30 8.07
CA SER A 206 16.47 -27.72 8.71
C SER A 206 16.26 -28.53 9.99
N GLY A 207 17.36 -29.09 10.49
CA GLY A 207 17.38 -29.86 11.73
C GLY A 207 17.15 -29.03 12.99
N SER A 208 17.46 -27.73 12.99
CA SER A 208 17.18 -26.83 14.12
C SER A 208 15.68 -26.64 14.33
N VAL A 209 14.93 -26.53 13.23
CA VAL A 209 13.46 -26.44 13.27
C VAL A 209 12.90 -27.69 13.92
N GLY A 210 13.27 -28.86 13.39
CA GLY A 210 12.72 -30.14 13.82
C GLY A 210 11.32 -30.42 13.27
N ARG A 211 10.97 -31.71 13.17
CA ARG A 211 9.75 -32.17 12.46
C ARG A 211 8.44 -31.61 13.01
N GLU A 212 8.31 -31.48 14.33
CA GLU A 212 7.06 -30.99 14.96
C GLU A 212 6.84 -29.51 14.66
N ASN A 213 7.87 -28.69 14.86
CA ASN A 213 7.83 -27.25 14.56
C ASN A 213 7.65 -26.97 13.06
N TYR A 214 8.28 -27.78 12.19
CA TYR A 214 8.11 -27.67 10.75
C TYR A 214 6.64 -27.83 10.32
N ARG A 215 5.89 -28.67 11.04
CA ARG A 215 4.47 -28.84 10.79
C ARG A 215 3.68 -27.54 11.02
N GLU A 216 4.09 -26.71 11.97
CA GLU A 216 3.44 -25.41 12.21
C GLU A 216 3.74 -24.41 11.08
N ALA A 217 4.94 -24.44 10.49
CA ALA A 217 5.25 -23.67 9.30
C ALA A 217 4.37 -24.10 8.10
N VAL A 218 4.17 -25.40 7.90
CA VAL A 218 3.25 -25.94 6.87
C VAL A 218 1.80 -25.55 7.16
N ASN A 219 1.34 -25.65 8.42
CA ASN A 219 -0.01 -25.24 8.83
C ASN A 219 -0.25 -23.75 8.58
N PHE A 220 0.76 -22.90 8.79
CA PHE A 220 0.68 -21.48 8.44
C PHE A 220 0.48 -21.30 6.95
N THR A 221 1.29 -21.97 6.12
CA THR A 221 1.15 -21.88 4.67
C THR A 221 -0.24 -22.31 4.23
N PHE A 222 -0.79 -23.38 4.83
CA PHE A 222 -2.16 -23.82 4.58
C PHE A 222 -3.18 -22.72 4.91
N ARG A 223 -3.11 -22.12 6.11
CA ARG A 223 -4.07 -21.09 6.56
C ARG A 223 -4.01 -19.84 5.70
N PHE A 224 -2.81 -19.40 5.34
CA PHE A 224 -2.61 -18.26 4.45
C PHE A 224 -3.29 -18.53 3.09
N VAL A 225 -3.02 -19.69 2.49
CA VAL A 225 -3.62 -20.09 1.20
C VAL A 225 -5.12 -20.32 1.29
N GLU A 226 -5.63 -20.77 2.45
CA GLU A 226 -7.05 -20.92 2.72
C GLU A 226 -7.79 -19.56 2.71
N ALA A 227 -7.11 -18.45 3.01
CA ALA A 227 -7.71 -17.11 2.95
C ALA A 227 -7.71 -16.50 1.55
N LEU A 228 -6.92 -17.03 0.61
CA LEU A 228 -6.81 -16.51 -0.76
C LEU A 228 -7.82 -17.15 -1.72
N ASP A 229 -8.27 -16.36 -2.70
CA ASP A 229 -8.97 -16.88 -3.87
C ASP A 229 -7.94 -17.44 -4.86
N ILE A 230 -7.83 -18.77 -4.92
CA ILE A 230 -6.86 -19.47 -5.77
C ILE A 230 -7.44 -19.73 -7.16
N GLY A 231 -6.68 -19.34 -8.19
CA GLY A 231 -7.09 -19.51 -9.57
C GLY A 231 -6.04 -19.03 -10.56
N PRO A 232 -6.14 -19.43 -11.84
CA PRO A 232 -5.18 -19.01 -12.86
C PRO A 232 -5.19 -17.49 -13.09
N GLU A 233 -6.35 -16.86 -12.94
CA GLU A 233 -6.51 -15.41 -13.09
C GLU A 233 -6.56 -14.65 -11.74
N ASP A 234 -6.50 -15.38 -10.62
CA ASP A 234 -6.62 -14.88 -9.25
C ASP A 234 -5.28 -15.02 -8.53
N ASN A 235 -5.20 -15.68 -7.37
CA ASN A 235 -3.95 -15.91 -6.67
C ASN A 235 -3.30 -17.25 -7.07
N ARG A 236 -1.98 -17.23 -7.25
CA ARG A 236 -1.14 -18.41 -7.54
C ARG A 236 -0.14 -18.62 -6.42
N VAL A 237 0.18 -19.87 -6.10
CA VAL A 237 1.10 -20.19 -5.00
C VAL A 237 2.17 -21.17 -5.45
N GLY A 238 3.41 -20.89 -5.09
CA GLY A 238 4.55 -21.79 -5.16
C GLY A 238 5.11 -22.05 -3.77
N VAL A 239 5.80 -23.18 -3.61
CA VAL A 239 6.45 -23.53 -2.34
C VAL A 239 7.86 -24.05 -2.61
N VAL A 240 8.82 -23.39 -1.96
CA VAL A 240 10.21 -23.79 -1.82
C VAL A 240 10.44 -24.17 -0.37
N ILE A 241 11.19 -25.25 -0.14
CA ILE A 241 11.69 -25.59 1.18
C ILE A 241 13.21 -25.62 1.12
N TYR A 242 13.90 -25.38 2.23
CA TYR A 242 15.36 -25.50 2.27
C TYR A 242 15.85 -26.16 3.55
N SER A 243 17.01 -26.80 3.44
CA SER A 243 17.78 -27.28 4.59
C SER A 243 19.26 -27.13 4.27
N SER A 244 19.98 -28.23 4.04
CA SER A 244 21.32 -28.22 3.45
C SER A 244 21.31 -27.70 2.01
N HIS A 245 20.22 -27.96 1.29
CA HIS A 245 19.95 -27.50 -0.07
C HIS A 245 18.48 -27.08 -0.17
N GLY A 246 18.18 -26.23 -1.14
CA GLY A 246 16.84 -25.83 -1.53
C GLY A 246 16.14 -26.88 -2.39
N HIS A 247 14.83 -26.95 -2.27
CA HIS A 247 13.97 -27.80 -3.08
C HIS A 247 12.67 -27.06 -3.42
N THR A 248 12.41 -26.89 -4.70
CA THR A 248 11.09 -26.47 -5.19
C THR A 248 10.12 -27.64 -5.07
N ILE A 249 9.09 -27.48 -4.26
CA ILE A 249 8.04 -28.51 -4.08
C ILE A 249 7.02 -28.41 -5.20
N PHE A 250 6.57 -27.18 -5.51
CA PHE A 250 5.79 -26.86 -6.70
C PHE A 250 5.89 -25.37 -7.05
N ASN A 251 5.72 -25.08 -8.33
CA ASN A 251 5.72 -23.75 -8.95
C ASN A 251 4.31 -23.14 -9.01
N LEU A 252 4.24 -21.84 -9.34
CA LEU A 252 3.01 -21.05 -9.39
C LEU A 252 1.96 -21.58 -10.38
N ASN A 253 2.38 -22.31 -11.42
CA ASN A 253 1.49 -22.90 -12.42
C ASN A 253 1.14 -24.38 -12.18
N ASN A 254 1.57 -25.00 -11.07
CA ASN A 254 1.30 -26.42 -10.84
C ASN A 254 -0.11 -26.71 -10.33
N TYR A 255 -0.70 -25.81 -9.55
CA TYR A 255 -2.04 -25.98 -8.98
C TYR A 255 -2.92 -24.76 -9.28
N THR A 256 -4.04 -24.98 -9.94
CA THR A 256 -5.03 -23.93 -10.27
C THR A 256 -6.31 -24.05 -9.47
N GLU A 257 -6.49 -25.15 -8.73
CA GLU A 257 -7.67 -25.44 -7.92
C GLU A 257 -7.27 -25.44 -6.43
N LYS A 258 -8.02 -24.68 -5.62
CA LYS A 258 -7.71 -24.48 -4.20
C LYS A 258 -7.61 -25.80 -3.42
N GLY A 259 -8.52 -26.74 -3.66
CA GLY A 259 -8.54 -28.03 -2.96
C GLY A 259 -7.27 -28.85 -3.21
N GLU A 260 -6.85 -28.97 -4.47
CA GLU A 260 -5.63 -29.72 -4.83
C GLU A 260 -4.38 -29.05 -4.27
N MET A 261 -4.35 -27.70 -4.27
CA MET A 261 -3.25 -26.93 -3.69
C MET A 261 -3.13 -27.15 -2.17
N LEU A 262 -4.25 -27.11 -1.45
CA LEU A 262 -4.26 -27.33 0.00
C LEU A 262 -3.81 -28.77 0.36
N GLU A 263 -4.25 -29.77 -0.40
CA GLU A 263 -3.76 -31.16 -0.24
C GLU A 263 -2.26 -31.30 -0.50
N ALA A 264 -1.73 -30.57 -1.50
CA ALA A 264 -0.31 -30.53 -1.81
C ALA A 264 0.50 -29.88 -0.68
N ILE A 265 -0.01 -28.79 -0.10
CA ILE A 265 0.61 -28.10 1.04
C ILE A 265 0.70 -29.02 2.26
N GLU A 266 -0.39 -29.72 2.62
CA GLU A 266 -0.37 -30.67 3.75
C GLU A 266 0.64 -31.81 3.58
N SER A 267 1.02 -32.10 2.32
CA SER A 267 1.91 -33.19 1.95
C SER A 267 3.39 -32.76 1.81
N ILE A 268 3.72 -31.50 2.10
CA ILE A 268 5.10 -31.00 1.99
C ILE A 268 6.03 -31.78 2.96
N PRO A 269 7.15 -32.34 2.46
CA PRO A 269 8.01 -33.19 3.27
C PRO A 269 8.96 -32.40 4.17
N TYR A 270 9.18 -32.92 5.39
CA TYR A 270 10.31 -32.51 6.24
C TYR A 270 11.58 -33.25 5.84
N ILE A 271 12.62 -32.51 5.43
CA ILE A 271 13.86 -33.07 4.87
C ILE A 271 15.05 -33.16 5.86
N ASP A 272 15.08 -32.35 6.92
CA ASP A 272 16.18 -32.28 7.91
C ASP A 272 17.54 -31.85 7.28
N GLY A 273 18.50 -31.41 8.10
CA GLY A 273 19.85 -31.05 7.65
C GLY A 273 20.35 -29.70 8.19
N GLY A 274 21.29 -29.09 7.46
CA GLY A 274 21.79 -27.75 7.76
C GLY A 274 20.79 -26.65 7.40
N THR A 275 21.23 -25.39 7.44
CA THR A 275 20.40 -24.21 7.19
C THR A 275 21.07 -23.35 6.12
N ASN A 276 20.57 -23.44 4.88
CA ASN A 276 21.10 -22.75 3.71
C ASN A 276 20.03 -21.82 3.12
N THR A 277 19.80 -20.69 3.79
CA THR A 277 18.77 -19.72 3.42
C THR A 277 19.04 -19.10 2.04
N ALA A 278 20.31 -18.90 1.68
CA ALA A 278 20.71 -18.35 0.38
C ALA A 278 20.21 -19.21 -0.80
N ASP A 279 20.23 -20.54 -0.65
CA ASP A 279 19.76 -21.49 -1.67
C ASP A 279 18.22 -21.46 -1.79
N GLY A 280 17.51 -21.28 -0.67
CA GLY A 280 16.07 -21.03 -0.67
C GLY A 280 15.68 -19.75 -1.43
N LEU A 281 16.40 -18.64 -1.21
CA LEU A 281 16.18 -17.37 -1.90
C LEU A 281 16.56 -17.43 -3.38
N CYS A 282 17.52 -18.27 -3.75
CA CYS A 282 17.87 -18.52 -5.14
C CYS A 282 16.74 -19.25 -5.89
N LEU A 283 16.17 -20.29 -5.29
CA LEU A 283 15.00 -20.98 -5.86
C LEU A 283 13.74 -20.10 -5.85
N LEU A 284 13.62 -19.16 -4.92
CA LEU A 284 12.58 -18.13 -4.95
C LEU A 284 12.65 -17.31 -6.25
N LEU A 285 13.84 -16.84 -6.64
CA LEU A 285 14.05 -16.11 -7.89
C LEU A 285 13.68 -16.95 -9.12
N GLU A 286 14.08 -18.23 -9.13
CA GLU A 286 13.70 -19.16 -10.20
C GLU A 286 12.18 -19.39 -10.25
N GLY A 287 11.55 -19.53 -9.09
CA GLY A 287 10.11 -19.70 -8.95
C GLY A 287 9.29 -18.53 -9.51
N PHE A 288 9.84 -17.32 -9.46
CA PHE A 288 9.24 -16.12 -10.07
C PHE A 288 9.56 -15.93 -11.57
N SER A 289 10.05 -16.97 -12.25
CA SER A 289 10.15 -16.96 -13.72
C SER A 289 8.79 -17.18 -14.40
N GLU A 290 8.63 -16.63 -15.60
CA GLU A 290 7.42 -16.84 -16.41
C GLU A 290 7.18 -18.33 -16.74
N GLU A 291 8.26 -19.10 -16.93
CA GLU A 291 8.19 -20.55 -17.19
C GLU A 291 7.58 -21.31 -16.00
N ASN A 292 7.84 -20.82 -14.78
CA ASN A 292 7.28 -21.34 -13.54
C ASN A 292 5.91 -20.72 -13.20
N GLY A 293 5.35 -19.89 -14.07
CA GLY A 293 3.99 -19.37 -13.96
C GLY A 293 3.87 -18.00 -13.31
N ALA A 294 4.97 -17.29 -13.08
CA ALA A 294 4.93 -15.93 -12.60
C ALA A 294 4.33 -14.99 -13.66
N ARG A 295 3.43 -14.13 -13.23
CA ARG A 295 2.81 -13.07 -14.02
C ARG A 295 3.59 -11.79 -13.83
N LEU A 296 3.55 -10.97 -14.86
CA LEU A 296 4.13 -9.63 -14.87
C LEU A 296 3.42 -8.74 -13.85
N SER A 297 4.18 -7.93 -13.12
CA SER A 297 3.61 -6.99 -12.14
C SER A 297 2.78 -5.91 -12.84
N GLU A 298 3.13 -5.62 -14.10
CA GLU A 298 2.37 -4.85 -15.09
C GLU A 298 1.05 -5.50 -15.53
N GLY A 299 0.62 -6.59 -14.88
CA GLY A 299 -0.76 -7.09 -14.96
C GLY A 299 -1.64 -6.61 -13.80
N GLY A 300 -1.09 -5.85 -12.85
CA GLY A 300 -1.71 -5.59 -11.55
C GLY A 300 -1.60 -6.77 -10.59
N VAL A 301 -0.56 -7.61 -10.75
CA VAL A 301 -0.31 -8.80 -9.94
C VAL A 301 0.85 -8.54 -8.98
N PHE A 302 0.62 -8.70 -7.68
CA PHE A 302 1.67 -8.62 -6.68
C PHE A 302 2.55 -9.87 -6.70
N ARG A 303 3.87 -9.71 -6.60
CA ARG A 303 4.76 -10.83 -6.29
C ARG A 303 5.12 -10.75 -4.81
N LEU A 304 4.75 -11.78 -4.05
CA LEU A 304 5.00 -11.86 -2.62
C LEU A 304 5.82 -13.11 -2.30
N ALA A 305 6.88 -12.93 -1.54
CA ALA A 305 7.59 -14.02 -0.89
C ALA A 305 7.29 -14.01 0.62
N VAL A 306 7.02 -15.18 1.19
CA VAL A 306 6.97 -15.37 2.65
C VAL A 306 8.10 -16.31 3.03
N VAL A 307 9.13 -15.77 3.68
CA VAL A 307 10.35 -16.50 4.06
C VAL A 307 10.29 -16.78 5.56
N MET A 308 10.38 -18.05 5.94
CA MET A 308 10.42 -18.48 7.34
C MET A 308 11.76 -19.11 7.66
N THR A 309 12.39 -18.69 8.77
CA THR A 309 13.67 -19.22 9.25
C THR A 309 13.69 -19.31 10.78
N ASP A 310 14.38 -20.31 11.35
CA ASP A 310 14.53 -20.47 12.80
C ASP A 310 15.92 -20.15 13.35
N GLY A 311 16.87 -19.77 12.47
CA GLY A 311 18.24 -19.57 12.88
C GLY A 311 19.14 -18.86 11.88
N HIS A 312 20.43 -18.87 12.21
CA HIS A 312 21.51 -18.37 11.36
C HIS A 312 21.76 -19.30 10.19
N SER A 313 21.85 -18.74 8.97
CA SER A 313 22.35 -19.49 7.82
C SER A 313 23.77 -19.96 8.11
N ASN A 314 24.01 -21.26 8.03
CA ASN A 314 25.28 -21.88 8.44
C ASN A 314 26.01 -22.58 7.29
N ARG A 315 25.53 -22.39 6.05
CA ARG A 315 26.14 -22.95 4.85
C ARG A 315 26.17 -21.98 3.68
N ILE A 316 27.26 -22.12 2.93
CA ILE A 316 27.47 -21.53 1.61
C ILE A 316 27.79 -22.73 0.72
N THR A 317 26.88 -23.11 -0.17
CA THR A 317 27.11 -24.17 -1.17
C THR A 317 27.14 -23.58 -2.58
N SER A 318 27.76 -24.32 -3.50
CA SER A 318 28.06 -23.90 -4.87
C SER A 318 26.91 -24.04 -5.87
N ASP A 319 25.73 -24.48 -5.42
CA ASP A 319 24.61 -24.77 -6.33
C ASP A 319 23.90 -23.49 -6.78
N CYS A 320 23.97 -22.45 -5.94
CA CYS A 320 23.57 -21.09 -6.27
C CYS A 320 24.79 -20.16 -6.32
N ASN A 321 24.72 -19.15 -7.19
CA ASN A 321 25.84 -18.23 -7.45
C ASN A 321 26.05 -17.18 -6.33
N TYR A 322 25.25 -17.23 -5.26
CA TYR A 322 25.31 -16.31 -4.13
C TYR A 322 26.16 -16.90 -3.00
N THR A 323 27.01 -16.08 -2.41
CA THR A 323 27.96 -16.50 -1.37
C THR A 323 27.46 -16.26 0.05
N SER A 324 26.30 -15.60 0.22
CA SER A 324 25.67 -15.35 1.52
C SER A 324 24.16 -15.13 1.40
N THR A 325 23.45 -15.22 2.52
CA THR A 325 22.01 -14.89 2.61
C THR A 325 21.74 -13.45 2.22
N ILE A 326 22.59 -12.50 2.65
CA ILE A 326 22.44 -11.07 2.37
C ILE A 326 22.58 -10.82 0.86
N GLU A 327 23.59 -11.41 0.20
CA GLU A 327 23.78 -11.26 -1.25
C GLU A 327 22.61 -11.85 -2.05
N ALA A 328 22.07 -13.00 -1.61
CA ALA A 328 20.88 -13.58 -2.24
C ALA A 328 19.64 -12.72 -2.03
N ALA A 329 19.48 -12.12 -0.85
CA ALA A 329 18.37 -11.21 -0.56
C ALA A 329 18.47 -9.90 -1.37
N GLU A 330 19.67 -9.33 -1.50
CA GLU A 330 19.93 -8.18 -2.40
C GLU A 330 19.49 -8.51 -3.83
N ALA A 331 19.81 -9.70 -4.34
CA ALA A 331 19.36 -10.12 -5.66
C ALA A 331 17.85 -10.31 -5.81
N VAL A 332 17.14 -10.68 -4.73
CA VAL A 332 15.67 -10.72 -4.69
C VAL A 332 15.10 -9.31 -4.81
N HIS A 333 15.67 -8.35 -4.09
CA HIS A 333 15.21 -6.94 -4.13
C HIS A 333 15.56 -6.25 -5.44
N ASP A 334 16.70 -6.58 -6.06
CA ASP A 334 17.16 -6.05 -7.35
C ASP A 334 16.49 -6.75 -8.55
N PHE A 335 15.55 -7.65 -8.31
CA PHE A 335 14.89 -8.38 -9.39
C PHE A 335 14.12 -7.43 -10.29
N SER A 336 14.22 -7.65 -11.62
CA SER A 336 13.60 -6.80 -12.65
C SER A 336 12.11 -6.51 -12.46
N HIS A 337 11.41 -7.37 -11.73
CA HIS A 337 10.03 -7.18 -11.32
C HIS A 337 9.99 -7.23 -9.79
N PRO A 338 9.52 -6.15 -9.12
CA PRO A 338 9.58 -6.07 -7.67
C PRO A 338 8.89 -7.25 -6.96
N ILE A 339 9.58 -7.83 -5.98
CA ILE A 339 9.06 -8.87 -5.08
C ILE A 339 8.96 -8.26 -3.68
N LEU A 340 7.76 -8.29 -3.09
CA LEU A 340 7.59 -7.97 -1.67
C LEU A 340 7.98 -9.20 -0.84
N VAL A 341 8.77 -9.02 0.21
CA VAL A 341 9.24 -10.13 1.04
C VAL A 341 8.83 -9.92 2.49
N PHE A 342 7.99 -10.81 3.01
CA PHE A 342 7.70 -10.96 4.43
C PHE A 342 8.70 -11.96 5.04
N ALA A 343 9.36 -11.57 6.13
CA ALA A 343 10.35 -12.40 6.79
C ALA A 343 9.88 -12.77 8.20
N ILE A 344 9.71 -14.07 8.46
CA ILE A 344 9.32 -14.60 9.76
C ILE A 344 10.52 -15.29 10.39
N GLY A 345 11.04 -14.68 11.44
CA GLY A 345 12.07 -15.25 12.30
C GLY A 345 11.43 -15.96 13.49
N VAL A 346 11.73 -17.25 13.67
CA VAL A 346 11.19 -18.05 14.77
C VAL A 346 12.29 -18.39 15.76
N THR A 347 12.00 -18.25 17.04
CA THR A 347 12.91 -18.31 18.19
C THR A 347 13.86 -17.11 18.33
N ASN A 348 14.48 -16.99 19.50
CA ASN A 348 15.51 -15.99 19.79
C ASN A 348 16.88 -16.30 19.13
N GLY A 349 16.97 -17.37 18.34
CA GLY A 349 18.19 -17.80 17.67
C GLY A 349 18.38 -17.23 16.25
N VAL A 350 17.44 -16.41 15.77
CA VAL A 350 17.49 -15.83 14.43
C VAL A 350 18.51 -14.71 14.29
N ASN A 351 19.09 -14.62 13.10
CA ASN A 351 20.00 -13.55 12.75
C ASN A 351 19.24 -12.31 12.30
N ASP A 352 19.18 -11.30 13.17
CA ASP A 352 18.49 -10.03 12.90
C ASP A 352 19.03 -9.32 11.64
N GLU A 353 20.33 -9.40 11.37
CA GLU A 353 20.91 -8.79 10.15
C GLU A 353 20.46 -9.52 8.87
N GLU A 354 20.41 -10.86 8.89
CA GLU A 354 19.92 -11.61 7.72
C GLU A 354 18.41 -11.41 7.54
N LEU A 355 17.63 -11.40 8.61
CA LEU A 355 16.19 -11.23 8.53
C LEU A 355 15.81 -9.85 7.98
N LYS A 356 16.52 -8.81 8.40
CA LYS A 356 16.40 -7.45 7.85
C LYS A 356 16.84 -7.34 6.41
N ALA A 357 17.88 -8.10 6.00
CA ALA A 357 18.28 -8.14 4.59
C ALA A 357 17.22 -8.82 3.73
N ILE A 358 16.56 -9.87 4.24
CA ILE A 358 15.52 -10.62 3.53
C ILE A 358 14.25 -9.79 3.35
N ALA A 359 13.75 -9.17 4.42
CA ALA A 359 12.50 -8.41 4.37
C ALA A 359 12.62 -7.18 3.47
N SER A 360 11.57 -6.85 2.73
CA SER A 360 11.54 -5.62 1.92
C SER A 360 11.41 -4.35 2.78
N ARG A 361 10.87 -4.48 3.99
CA ARG A 361 10.64 -3.37 4.95
C ARG A 361 10.81 -3.87 6.39
N ASP A 362 11.17 -2.98 7.31
CA ASP A 362 11.32 -3.31 8.74
C ASP A 362 10.00 -3.79 9.35
N ASP A 363 8.85 -3.26 8.91
CA ASP A 363 7.52 -3.66 9.37
C ASP A 363 7.00 -4.95 8.71
N TYR A 364 7.75 -5.52 7.76
CA TYR A 364 7.47 -6.83 7.16
C TYR A 364 8.23 -7.97 7.87
N ILE A 365 8.87 -7.66 8.99
CA ILE A 365 9.58 -8.62 9.82
C ILE A 365 8.67 -9.04 10.98
N THR A 366 8.48 -10.35 11.14
CA THR A 366 7.79 -10.92 12.29
C THR A 366 8.76 -11.76 13.10
N TYR A 367 8.89 -11.46 14.40
CA TYR A 367 9.65 -12.26 15.36
C TYR A 367 8.68 -13.09 16.21
N LEU A 368 8.82 -14.41 16.15
CA LEU A 368 8.06 -15.36 16.97
C LEU A 368 8.96 -16.01 18.00
N ASP A 369 8.56 -16.05 19.26
CA ASP A 369 9.39 -16.66 20.32
C ASP A 369 9.56 -18.18 20.16
N ASN A 370 8.60 -18.85 19.50
CA ASN A 370 8.55 -20.29 19.31
C ASN A 370 7.50 -20.69 18.25
N PHE A 371 7.45 -21.99 17.92
CA PHE A 371 6.49 -22.60 17.01
C PHE A 371 5.15 -22.94 17.66
N ASN A 372 4.52 -21.95 18.30
CA ASN A 372 3.18 -22.13 18.85
C ASN A 372 2.12 -21.92 17.76
N GLU A 373 1.21 -22.89 17.61
CA GLU A 373 0.12 -22.86 16.63
C GLU A 373 -0.66 -21.53 16.65
N TYR A 374 -0.96 -21.00 17.84
CA TYR A 374 -1.71 -19.75 17.98
C TYR A 374 -0.92 -18.55 17.45
N LEU A 375 0.39 -18.48 17.70
CA LEU A 375 1.23 -17.41 17.18
C LEU A 375 1.31 -17.47 15.65
N PHE A 376 1.50 -18.66 15.08
CA PHE A 376 1.52 -18.84 13.63
C PHE A 376 0.17 -18.48 13.00
N ARG A 377 -0.95 -18.83 13.66
CA ARG A 377 -2.28 -18.43 13.20
C ARG A 377 -2.48 -16.91 13.25
N GLU A 378 -2.03 -16.25 14.30
CA GLU A 378 -2.08 -14.79 14.40
C GLU A 378 -1.26 -14.14 13.28
N THR A 379 -0.02 -14.59 13.07
CA THR A 379 0.84 -14.08 12.00
C THR A 379 0.28 -14.35 10.61
N SER A 380 -0.36 -15.50 10.37
CA SER A 380 -0.96 -15.78 9.05
C SER A 380 -2.11 -14.83 8.75
N ASP A 381 -2.94 -14.52 9.75
CA ASP A 381 -4.05 -13.58 9.61
C ASP A 381 -3.53 -12.15 9.39
N GLU A 382 -2.50 -11.74 10.13
CA GLU A 382 -1.88 -10.42 10.01
C GLU A 382 -1.20 -10.23 8.64
N GLN A 383 -0.39 -11.18 8.19
CA GLN A 383 0.26 -11.09 6.88
C GLN A 383 -0.74 -11.15 5.73
N THR A 384 -1.82 -11.92 5.86
CA THR A 384 -2.91 -11.91 4.88
C THR A 384 -3.54 -10.52 4.80
N TYR A 385 -3.83 -9.88 5.94
CA TYR A 385 -4.36 -8.53 5.98
C TYR A 385 -3.42 -7.49 5.37
N GLU A 386 -2.12 -7.53 5.72
CA GLU A 386 -1.11 -6.65 5.14
C GLU A 386 -1.06 -6.81 3.61
N LEU A 387 -1.10 -8.05 3.11
CA LEU A 387 -1.14 -8.32 1.68
C LEU A 387 -2.40 -7.71 1.04
N CYS A 388 -3.60 -7.99 1.55
CA CYS A 388 -4.86 -7.60 0.92
C CYS A 388 -5.14 -6.09 0.99
N GLU A 389 -4.79 -5.44 2.11
CA GLU A 389 -5.21 -4.06 2.39
C GLU A 389 -4.08 -3.03 2.24
N ARG A 390 -2.83 -3.43 2.43
CA ARG A 390 -1.71 -2.48 2.60
C ARG A 390 -0.57 -2.65 1.61
N ALA A 391 -0.47 -3.78 0.91
CA ALA A 391 0.58 -4.00 -0.06
C ALA A 391 0.54 -2.98 -1.21
N THR A 392 1.70 -2.38 -1.48
CA THR A 392 1.96 -1.46 -2.59
C THR A 392 3.08 -2.01 -3.46
N ILE A 393 3.01 -1.77 -4.78
CA ILE A 393 4.10 -2.06 -5.70
C ILE A 393 4.96 -0.80 -5.82
N PRO A 394 6.22 -0.82 -5.36
CA PRO A 394 7.12 0.31 -5.58
C PRO A 394 7.40 0.45 -7.08
N VAL A 395 7.21 1.66 -7.61
CA VAL A 395 7.42 1.97 -9.03
C VAL A 395 8.27 3.21 -9.21
N GLU A 396 9.03 3.23 -10.29
CA GLU A 396 9.73 4.42 -10.76
C GLU A 396 8.88 5.22 -11.76
N VAL A 397 9.30 6.45 -12.03
CA VAL A 397 8.69 7.28 -13.08
C VAL A 397 8.83 6.56 -14.42
N GLY A 398 7.71 6.36 -15.10
CA GLY A 398 7.63 5.56 -16.32
C GLY A 398 6.23 5.03 -16.58
N GLN A 399 6.17 3.94 -17.33
CA GLN A 399 4.93 3.34 -17.80
C GLN A 399 4.63 2.07 -17.01
N GLN A 400 3.42 1.99 -16.46
CA GLN A 400 2.84 0.76 -15.93
C GLN A 400 1.65 0.37 -16.80
N VAL A 401 1.53 -0.89 -17.14
CA VAL A 401 0.35 -1.44 -17.84
C VAL A 401 -0.42 -2.28 -16.81
N GLY A 402 -1.69 -2.59 -17.06
CA GLY A 402 -2.41 -3.54 -16.21
C GLY A 402 -3.83 -3.83 -16.64
N SER A 403 -4.42 -4.80 -15.96
CA SER A 403 -5.82 -5.19 -16.13
C SER A 403 -6.49 -5.39 -14.78
N LEU A 404 -7.71 -4.87 -14.61
CA LEU A 404 -8.50 -5.04 -13.39
C LEU A 404 -9.85 -5.68 -13.72
N PRO A 405 -10.29 -6.71 -12.98
CA PRO A 405 -11.68 -7.15 -13.02
C PRO A 405 -12.58 -6.10 -12.34
N ARG A 406 -13.89 -6.33 -12.37
CA ARG A 406 -14.84 -5.51 -11.62
C ARG A 406 -14.53 -5.55 -10.12
N GLY A 407 -14.34 -4.38 -9.52
CA GLY A 407 -13.97 -4.21 -8.11
C GLY A 407 -12.50 -4.54 -7.80
N GLY A 408 -11.72 -4.93 -8.82
CA GLY A 408 -10.29 -5.21 -8.66
C GLY A 408 -9.51 -3.93 -8.40
N ARG A 409 -8.50 -4.03 -7.53
CA ARG A 409 -7.63 -2.91 -7.15
C ARG A 409 -6.16 -3.26 -7.37
N VAL A 410 -5.38 -2.28 -7.79
CA VAL A 410 -3.90 -2.31 -7.75
C VAL A 410 -3.39 -1.05 -7.08
N ARG A 411 -2.35 -1.19 -6.26
CA ARG A 411 -1.77 -0.09 -5.49
C ARG A 411 -0.29 0.07 -5.83
N TYR A 412 0.13 1.31 -6.07
CA TYR A 412 1.51 1.65 -6.37
C TYR A 412 2.05 2.66 -5.36
N GLU A 413 3.35 2.63 -5.15
CA GLU A 413 4.09 3.65 -4.40
C GLU A 413 5.16 4.27 -5.29
N LEU A 414 5.08 5.59 -5.51
CA LEU A 414 5.95 6.33 -6.41
C LEU A 414 6.74 7.40 -5.66
N GLN A 415 8.05 7.43 -5.85
CA GLN A 415 8.91 8.53 -5.38
C GLN A 415 8.74 9.76 -6.28
N VAL A 416 8.09 10.81 -5.77
CA VAL A 416 7.77 12.03 -6.53
C VAL A 416 8.76 13.15 -6.18
N PRO A 417 9.46 13.74 -7.17
CA PRO A 417 10.28 14.93 -6.97
C PRO A 417 9.47 16.14 -6.49
N VAL A 418 10.13 17.10 -5.82
CA VAL A 418 9.49 18.38 -5.44
C VAL A 418 8.88 19.15 -6.62
N ASP A 419 9.38 18.97 -7.84
CA ASP A 419 8.86 19.62 -9.05
C ASP A 419 7.55 18.97 -9.57
N GLY A 420 7.11 17.88 -8.92
CA GLY A 420 5.90 17.15 -9.24
C GLY A 420 6.05 16.18 -10.40
N VAL A 421 4.97 15.44 -10.65
CA VAL A 421 4.81 14.50 -11.76
C VAL A 421 3.47 14.72 -12.43
N THR A 422 3.43 14.52 -13.73
CA THR A 422 2.18 14.34 -14.47
C THR A 422 1.90 12.86 -14.60
N VAL A 423 0.74 12.45 -14.09
CA VAL A 423 0.18 11.12 -14.26
C VAL A 423 -0.81 11.17 -15.42
N ASN A 424 -0.62 10.32 -16.43
CA ASN A 424 -1.51 10.13 -17.56
C ASN A 424 -2.08 8.71 -17.51
N LEU A 425 -3.38 8.60 -17.19
CA LEU A 425 -4.10 7.35 -17.17
C LEU A 425 -4.84 7.16 -18.49
N CYS A 426 -4.43 6.17 -19.26
CA CYS A 426 -5.10 5.74 -20.48
C CYS A 426 -5.86 4.43 -20.25
N VAL A 427 -7.12 4.37 -20.68
CA VAL A 427 -7.99 3.19 -20.57
C VAL A 427 -8.41 2.75 -21.97
N ASN A 428 -8.15 1.48 -22.28
CA ASN A 428 -8.48 0.89 -23.59
C ASN A 428 -9.91 0.35 -23.63
N ILE A 429 -10.37 -0.21 -22.51
CA ILE A 429 -11.71 -0.76 -22.30
C ILE A 429 -12.05 -0.71 -20.81
N GLY A 430 -13.32 -0.48 -20.49
CA GLY A 430 -13.81 -0.43 -19.12
C GLY A 430 -13.70 0.97 -18.51
N THR A 431 -13.72 1.02 -17.18
CA THR A 431 -13.66 2.26 -16.40
C THR A 431 -12.66 2.07 -15.27
N VAL A 432 -11.69 2.98 -15.19
CA VAL A 432 -10.67 2.98 -14.14
C VAL A 432 -10.71 4.30 -13.37
N LEU A 433 -10.75 4.18 -12.05
CA LEU A 433 -10.66 5.26 -11.10
C LEU A 433 -9.24 5.29 -10.53
N PHE A 434 -8.57 6.43 -10.65
CA PHE A 434 -7.30 6.72 -9.99
C PHE A 434 -7.56 7.54 -8.74
N TYR A 435 -6.93 7.13 -7.64
CA TYR A 435 -6.80 7.91 -6.41
C TYR A 435 -5.32 8.08 -6.07
N GLY A 436 -4.91 9.29 -5.70
CA GLY A 436 -3.54 9.60 -5.28
C GLY A 436 -3.52 10.29 -3.93
N SER A 437 -2.57 9.96 -3.07
CA SER A 437 -2.34 10.68 -1.81
C SER A 437 -0.88 10.66 -1.36
N PHE A 438 -0.43 11.76 -0.74
CA PHE A 438 0.88 11.84 -0.10
C PHE A 438 0.87 11.46 1.39
N THR A 439 -0.33 11.35 1.98
CA THR A 439 -0.51 11.17 3.43
C THR A 439 -1.15 9.83 3.75
N VAL A 440 -1.81 9.19 2.78
CA VAL A 440 -2.63 8.00 2.99
C VAL A 440 -2.13 6.85 2.12
N PRO A 441 -1.64 5.74 2.71
CA PRO A 441 -1.10 4.60 1.97
C PRO A 441 -2.09 3.87 1.05
N ASN A 442 -3.39 3.91 1.38
CA ASN A 442 -4.46 3.28 0.61
C ASN A 442 -5.51 4.34 0.23
N PRO A 443 -5.21 5.24 -0.72
CA PRO A 443 -6.18 6.23 -1.13
C PRO A 443 -7.36 5.55 -1.84
N ASN A 444 -8.58 5.98 -1.54
CA ASN A 444 -9.81 5.38 -2.02
C ASN A 444 -10.90 6.45 -2.18
N SER A 445 -12.13 6.06 -2.49
CA SER A 445 -13.24 7.03 -2.66
C SER A 445 -13.59 7.83 -1.41
N ALA A 446 -13.15 7.39 -0.21
CA ALA A 446 -13.38 8.08 1.05
C ALA A 446 -12.24 9.01 1.45
N LEU A 447 -11.02 8.78 0.95
CA LEU A 447 -9.84 9.48 1.39
C LEU A 447 -8.78 9.57 0.28
N TYR A 448 -8.61 10.76 -0.29
CA TYR A 448 -7.66 11.02 -1.39
C TYR A 448 -7.30 12.50 -1.55
N ASP A 449 -6.11 12.78 -2.08
CA ASP A 449 -5.69 14.14 -2.46
C ASP A 449 -6.00 14.43 -3.94
N TYR A 450 -5.90 13.41 -4.79
CA TYR A 450 -6.09 13.49 -6.23
C TYR A 450 -7.04 12.38 -6.72
N ILE A 451 -7.91 12.69 -7.68
CA ILE A 451 -8.79 11.72 -8.32
C ILE A 451 -8.81 11.92 -9.84
N LYS A 452 -8.88 10.82 -10.59
CA LYS A 452 -9.15 10.84 -12.02
C LYS A 452 -9.96 9.63 -12.44
N GLU A 453 -11.10 9.86 -13.08
CA GLU A 453 -11.91 8.79 -13.69
C GLU A 453 -11.72 8.80 -15.21
N VAL A 454 -11.52 7.61 -15.80
CA VAL A 454 -11.40 7.43 -17.24
C VAL A 454 -12.24 6.23 -17.68
N GLU A 455 -13.20 6.46 -18.59
CA GLU A 455 -14.04 5.43 -19.22
C GLU A 455 -13.67 5.28 -20.71
N SER A 456 -13.60 4.04 -21.18
CA SER A 456 -13.52 3.71 -22.60
C SER A 456 -14.43 2.54 -22.99
N ARG A 457 -15.08 2.66 -24.16
CA ARG A 457 -15.96 1.63 -24.74
C ARG A 457 -15.31 0.85 -25.90
N GLY A 458 -13.98 0.87 -25.98
CA GLY A 458 -13.20 0.31 -27.08
C GLY A 458 -12.49 1.41 -27.86
N GLY A 459 -11.25 1.67 -27.47
CA GLY A 459 -10.39 2.77 -27.97
C GLY A 459 -9.49 3.28 -26.84
N ASN A 460 -8.43 4.03 -27.15
CA ASN A 460 -7.54 4.56 -26.10
C ASN A 460 -8.04 5.94 -25.65
N THR A 461 -8.71 6.01 -24.49
CA THR A 461 -9.13 7.28 -23.87
C THR A 461 -8.16 7.59 -22.73
N CYS A 462 -7.60 8.79 -22.70
CA CYS A 462 -6.62 9.19 -21.70
C CYS A 462 -7.10 10.39 -20.88
N GLY A 463 -6.68 10.43 -19.63
CA GLY A 463 -6.90 11.55 -18.73
C GLY A 463 -5.66 11.77 -17.85
N ASP A 464 -5.25 13.02 -17.75
CA ASP A 464 -4.06 13.43 -17.00
C ASP A 464 -4.39 14.18 -15.71
N VAL A 465 -3.44 14.15 -14.77
CA VAL A 465 -3.44 14.91 -13.53
C VAL A 465 -2.01 15.28 -13.15
N PHE A 466 -1.77 16.56 -12.86
CA PHE A 466 -0.50 17.03 -12.31
C PHE A 466 -0.55 16.92 -10.78
N ILE A 467 0.46 16.26 -10.23
CA ILE A 467 0.57 15.93 -8.81
C ILE A 467 1.90 16.47 -8.28
N GLN A 468 1.85 17.24 -7.20
CA GLN A 468 3.03 17.84 -6.62
C GLN A 468 2.97 17.80 -5.08
N PRO A 469 4.07 17.44 -4.40
CA PRO A 469 4.12 17.47 -2.95
C PRO A 469 3.84 18.88 -2.41
N GLN A 470 3.00 19.00 -1.39
CA GLN A 470 2.79 20.26 -0.68
C GLN A 470 4.00 20.56 0.21
N VAL A 471 5.02 21.23 -0.34
CA VAL A 471 6.22 21.59 0.44
C VAL A 471 5.94 22.86 1.27
N GLU A 472 6.03 22.76 2.60
CA GLU A 472 6.08 23.96 3.44
C GLU A 472 7.30 24.83 3.06
N LEU A 473 7.05 26.06 2.61
CA LEU A 473 8.04 27.07 2.22
C LEU A 473 9.10 27.41 3.30
N SER A 474 8.87 26.98 4.55
CA SER A 474 9.76 27.19 5.69
C SER A 474 11.05 26.35 5.61
N THR A 475 10.97 25.13 5.08
CA THR A 475 12.08 24.17 4.96
C THR A 475 13.09 24.59 3.90
N ILE A 476 12.60 25.08 2.76
CA ILE A 476 13.44 25.53 1.63
C ILE A 476 14.31 26.74 2.01
N ASN A 477 13.80 27.65 2.84
CA ASN A 477 14.54 28.85 3.25
C ASN A 477 15.63 28.58 4.31
N ARG A 478 15.52 27.50 5.08
CA ARG A 478 16.56 27.05 6.03
C ARG A 478 17.77 26.45 5.30
N VAL A 479 17.52 25.71 4.22
CA VAL A 479 18.58 25.12 3.37
C VAL A 479 19.33 26.22 2.60
N LYS A 480 18.62 27.21 2.04
CA LYS A 480 19.25 28.32 1.31
C LYS A 480 20.09 29.25 2.19
N ARG A 481 19.83 29.36 3.49
CA ARG A 481 20.60 30.22 4.42
C ARG A 481 21.90 29.59 4.96
N ARG A 482 22.10 28.27 4.83
CA ARG A 482 23.37 27.60 5.21
C ARG A 482 24.37 27.46 4.07
N ALA A 483 23.99 27.75 2.83
CA ALA A 483 24.84 27.65 1.65
C ALA A 483 25.66 28.93 1.35
N ASN A 484 26.27 29.54 2.38
CA ASN A 484 27.25 30.63 2.20
C ASN A 484 28.69 30.21 2.55
N ASP A 485 28.90 28.93 2.89
CA ASP A 485 30.22 28.31 2.94
C ASP A 485 30.38 27.35 1.75
N ARG A 486 31.52 27.48 1.07
CA ARG A 486 31.89 26.76 -0.15
C ARG A 486 31.80 25.23 0.03
N VAL A 487 30.71 24.62 -0.41
CA VAL A 487 30.59 23.18 -0.65
C VAL A 487 29.76 22.98 -1.92
N SER A 488 30.17 21.99 -2.72
CA SER A 488 29.55 21.51 -3.97
C SER A 488 28.01 21.46 -3.94
N PRO A 489 27.32 21.56 -5.09
CA PRO A 489 25.86 21.50 -5.14
C PRO A 489 25.40 20.18 -4.54
N ILE A 490 24.71 20.26 -3.40
CA ILE A 490 24.05 19.13 -2.79
C ILE A 490 22.82 18.85 -3.69
N ASN A 491 22.92 17.82 -4.53
CA ASN A 491 21.77 17.17 -5.19
C ASN A 491 20.94 16.43 -4.13
N ALA A 492 20.39 17.13 -3.14
CA ALA A 492 19.32 16.59 -2.33
C ALA A 492 18.03 16.85 -3.09
N THR A 493 17.72 15.97 -4.05
CA THR A 493 16.37 15.87 -4.61
C THR A 493 15.49 15.38 -3.48
N THR A 494 14.92 16.31 -2.72
CA THR A 494 13.84 15.97 -1.80
C THR A 494 12.73 15.31 -2.63
N THR A 495 12.38 14.08 -2.29
CA THR A 495 11.24 13.35 -2.86
C THR A 495 10.18 13.15 -1.78
N ALA A 496 8.95 12.88 -2.20
CA ALA A 496 7.86 12.45 -1.32
C ALA A 496 7.19 11.21 -1.92
N ASN A 497 6.69 10.32 -1.06
CA ASN A 497 6.02 9.11 -1.50
C ASN A 497 4.58 9.44 -1.88
N LEU A 498 4.23 9.24 -3.14
CA LEU A 498 2.85 9.27 -3.61
C LEU A 498 2.31 7.85 -3.63
N TYR A 499 1.28 7.62 -2.84
CA TYR A 499 0.49 6.39 -2.88
C TYR A 499 -0.59 6.53 -3.95
N ILE A 500 -0.74 5.50 -4.78
CA ILE A 500 -1.68 5.45 -5.89
C ILE A 500 -2.54 4.20 -5.74
N SER A 501 -3.84 4.36 -5.90
CA SER A 501 -4.79 3.24 -6.01
C SER A 501 -5.56 3.36 -7.31
N LEU A 502 -5.60 2.26 -8.07
CA LEU A 502 -6.43 2.13 -9.26
C LEU A 502 -7.54 1.12 -8.99
N GLU A 503 -8.79 1.49 -9.29
CA GLU A 503 -9.96 0.62 -9.16
C GLU A 503 -10.68 0.46 -10.50
N GLY A 504 -10.95 -0.79 -10.89
CA GLY A 504 -11.72 -1.12 -12.09
C GLY A 504 -13.20 -1.34 -11.79
N THR A 505 -14.12 -0.64 -12.48
CA THR A 505 -15.57 -0.78 -12.22
C THR A 505 -16.34 -1.53 -13.33
N GLY A 506 -15.72 -1.74 -14.49
CA GLY A 506 -16.23 -2.62 -15.55
C GLY A 506 -15.84 -4.09 -15.35
N ASP A 507 -16.38 -4.99 -16.18
CA ASP A 507 -16.07 -6.43 -16.09
C ASP A 507 -14.61 -6.74 -16.46
N GLN A 508 -14.04 -5.98 -17.39
CA GLN A 508 -12.62 -5.96 -17.71
C GLN A 508 -12.19 -4.51 -17.91
N ASN A 509 -11.12 -4.10 -17.24
CA ASN A 509 -10.59 -2.75 -17.29
C ASN A 509 -9.11 -2.82 -17.65
N MET A 510 -8.74 -2.42 -18.87
CA MET A 510 -7.34 -2.41 -19.32
C MET A 510 -6.81 -0.98 -19.27
N PHE A 511 -5.69 -0.78 -18.60
CA PHE A 511 -5.11 0.54 -18.41
C PHE A 511 -3.61 0.60 -18.71
N VAL A 512 -3.17 1.82 -18.99
CA VAL A 512 -1.79 2.24 -19.05
C VAL A 512 -1.66 3.49 -18.18
N LEU A 513 -0.80 3.43 -17.17
CA LEU A 513 -0.47 4.53 -16.28
C LEU A 513 0.93 5.04 -16.67
N GLU A 514 1.00 6.20 -17.30
CA GLU A 514 2.26 6.86 -17.65
C GLU A 514 2.55 7.98 -16.66
N THR A 515 3.76 8.02 -16.12
CA THR A 515 4.21 9.09 -15.24
C THR A 515 5.41 9.79 -15.85
N SER A 516 5.44 11.11 -15.74
CA SER A 516 6.51 11.96 -16.26
C SER A 516 6.81 13.08 -15.27
N VAL A 517 8.09 13.47 -15.16
CA VAL A 517 8.48 14.56 -14.25
C VAL A 517 7.96 15.90 -14.77
N GLY A 518 7.47 16.75 -13.87
CA GLY A 518 6.96 18.09 -14.16
C GLY A 518 5.51 18.11 -14.62
N ASP A 519 5.01 19.33 -14.87
CA ASP A 519 3.65 19.58 -15.35
C ASP A 519 3.60 19.54 -16.89
N ASN A 520 2.99 18.48 -17.42
CA ASN A 520 2.78 18.24 -18.85
C ASN A 520 1.28 18.27 -19.19
N THR A 521 0.42 18.73 -18.27
CA THR A 521 -1.05 18.70 -18.45
C THR A 521 -1.57 19.76 -19.41
N CYS A 522 -0.75 20.78 -19.69
CA CYS A 522 -1.03 21.78 -20.70
C CYS A 522 -0.31 21.41 -22.00
N PRO A 523 -0.99 21.26 -23.15
CA PRO A 523 -0.31 21.34 -24.44
C PRO A 523 0.26 22.74 -24.55
N GLY A 524 1.57 22.88 -24.27
CA GLY A 524 2.26 24.14 -24.45
C GLY A 524 2.16 24.59 -25.89
N ASP A 525 1.99 25.89 -26.08
CA ASP A 525 2.47 26.69 -27.21
C ASP A 525 4.02 26.59 -27.30
N SER A 526 4.58 25.39 -27.20
CA SER A 526 6.01 25.10 -27.23
C SER A 526 6.38 24.73 -28.67
N ASN A 527 6.76 25.76 -29.43
CA ASN A 527 7.70 25.61 -30.53
C ASN A 527 9.09 25.20 -29.99
N GLU A 528 9.17 24.11 -29.23
CA GLU A 528 10.41 23.41 -28.95
C GLU A 528 10.17 21.94 -29.32
N GLU A 529 10.49 21.62 -30.59
CA GLU A 529 10.62 20.25 -31.06
C GLU A 529 11.70 19.55 -30.22
N PHE A 530 11.30 18.73 -29.25
CA PHE A 530 12.14 17.64 -28.80
C PHE A 530 11.99 16.49 -29.81
N PRO A 531 13.08 15.95 -30.37
CA PRO A 531 12.96 14.84 -31.31
C PRO A 531 12.51 13.59 -30.54
N VAL A 532 11.27 13.16 -30.81
CA VAL A 532 10.80 11.82 -30.47
C VAL A 532 11.65 10.83 -31.24
N ILE A 533 12.54 10.11 -30.56
CA ILE A 533 13.21 8.95 -31.13
C ILE A 533 12.20 7.80 -31.12
N VAL A 534 11.47 7.65 -32.22
CA VAL A 534 10.69 6.45 -32.48
C VAL A 534 11.68 5.33 -32.81
N ILE A 535 11.94 4.43 -31.86
CA ILE A 535 12.65 3.17 -32.16
C ILE A 535 11.62 2.22 -32.78
N THR A 536 11.43 2.31 -34.09
CA THR A 536 10.86 1.20 -34.85
C THR A 536 11.92 0.12 -34.99
N ALA A 537 11.76 -0.99 -34.28
CA ALA A 537 12.49 -2.22 -34.55
C ALA A 537 12.07 -2.75 -35.93
N LEU A 538 12.89 -2.47 -36.95
CA LEU A 538 12.84 -3.13 -38.25
C LEU A 538 14.13 -3.94 -38.39
N THR A 539 14.01 -5.25 -38.18
CA THR A 539 15.02 -6.23 -38.56
C THR A 539 15.22 -6.16 -40.08
N ILE A 540 16.42 -5.76 -40.53
CA ILE A 540 17.10 -6.25 -41.74
C ILE A 540 18.58 -5.81 -41.66
N THR A 541 19.46 -6.80 -41.68
CA THR A 541 20.92 -6.82 -41.93
C THR A 541 21.66 -5.50 -42.21
N GLY A 542 22.64 -5.19 -41.34
CA GLY A 542 23.97 -4.72 -41.76
C GLY A 542 24.33 -3.24 -41.55
N VAL A 543 25.32 -3.03 -40.67
CA VAL A 543 26.24 -1.87 -40.55
C VAL A 543 25.76 -0.66 -39.73
N ILE A 544 26.41 -0.46 -38.59
CA ILE A 544 26.38 0.76 -37.75
C ILE A 544 27.43 1.75 -38.29
N VAL A 545 27.05 3.00 -38.54
CA VAL A 545 27.98 4.13 -38.62
C VAL A 545 27.42 5.30 -37.79
N LEU A 546 28.14 5.64 -36.72
CA LEU A 546 27.94 6.85 -35.91
C LEU A 546 28.67 8.04 -36.57
N LEU A 547 27.98 9.15 -36.81
CA LEU A 547 28.63 10.45 -37.03
C LEU A 547 27.81 11.61 -36.45
N SER A 548 28.42 12.32 -35.50
CA SER A 548 28.02 13.63 -35.00
C SER A 548 28.63 14.75 -35.86
N SER A 549 27.91 15.84 -36.13
CA SER A 549 28.40 17.21 -35.91
C SER A 549 27.41 18.27 -36.43
N ALA A 550 27.37 19.38 -35.70
CA ALA A 550 26.57 20.57 -35.91
C ALA A 550 26.99 21.41 -37.15
N THR A 551 26.06 22.19 -37.72
CA THR A 551 26.18 23.66 -37.89
C THR A 551 25.00 24.30 -38.65
N CYS A 552 24.60 25.48 -38.17
CA CYS A 552 23.66 26.48 -38.68
C CYS A 552 23.62 26.74 -40.21
N VAL A 553 22.42 26.98 -40.76
CA VAL A 553 22.15 28.10 -41.69
C VAL A 553 20.72 28.64 -41.47
N ILE A 554 20.63 29.93 -41.15
CA ILE A 554 19.43 30.79 -41.19
C ILE A 554 19.12 31.14 -42.64
N VAL A 555 17.88 31.01 -43.13
CA VAL A 555 17.21 32.00 -44.03
C VAL A 555 15.69 31.88 -43.89
N ALA A 556 15.07 33.02 -43.57
CA ALA A 556 13.63 33.27 -43.53
C ALA A 556 12.98 33.29 -44.92
N ILE A 557 11.65 33.07 -44.99
CA ILE A 557 10.65 34.04 -45.50
C ILE A 557 9.26 33.42 -45.39
N CYS A 558 8.43 34.04 -44.54
CA CYS A 558 6.97 33.89 -44.54
C CYS A 558 6.39 34.55 -45.79
N LEU A 559 5.44 33.89 -46.45
CA LEU A 559 4.46 34.55 -47.31
C LEU A 559 3.06 34.32 -46.73
N TYR A 560 2.57 35.35 -46.04
CA TYR A 560 1.19 35.50 -45.62
C TYR A 560 0.41 36.14 -46.77
N LYS A 561 -0.73 35.56 -47.15
CA LYS A 561 -1.66 36.11 -48.14
C LYS A 561 -2.91 36.55 -47.39
N LYS A 562 -3.17 37.86 -47.33
CA LYS A 562 -4.46 38.42 -46.88
C LYS A 562 -4.98 39.44 -47.91
N ASP A 563 -6.25 39.29 -48.23
CA ASP A 563 -7.02 40.03 -49.22
C ASP A 563 -7.12 41.53 -48.94
N GLN A 564 -6.79 42.30 -49.99
CA GLN A 564 -7.53 43.40 -50.63
C GLN A 564 -8.39 44.41 -49.83
N ARG A 565 -8.08 45.69 -50.11
CA ARG A 565 -8.86 46.97 -50.03
C ARG A 565 -8.89 47.68 -48.68
N ASP A 566 -8.56 48.98 -48.55
CA ASP A 566 -8.06 50.05 -49.46
C ASP A 566 -7.14 50.96 -48.65
#